data_AF-A0A8D8SJ51-F1
#
_entry.id   AF-A0A8D8SJ51-F1
#
_cell.length_a   1.000
_cell.length_b   1.000
_cell.length_c   1.000
_cell.angle_alpha   90.00
_cell.angle_beta   90.00
_cell.angle_gamma   90.00
#
_symmetry.space_group_name_H-M   'P 1'
#
loop_
_entity.id
_entity.type
_entity.pdbx_description
1 polymer ?
#
loop_
_entity_poly.entity_id
_entity_poly.type
_entity_poly.pdbx_seq_one_letter_code
_entity_poly.pdbx_strand_id
1 'polypeptide(L)'
;FLNFLFKRNNIKVYYEASVCGVLPIINLLDNFYFKDKIFYFFGVLNGTCNYILSNIKKLNFLKLINLSIKKGMAEKNYSNDIFGIDTLYKTSIIISKINNYNIFYYNIYLESIFF
;
A
#
# COMPACT_ATOMS: atom_id res chain seq x y z
N PHE A 1 -3.90 15.89 -12.48
CA PHE A 1 -5.08 16.77 -12.48
C PHE A 1 -5.36 17.34 -11.08
N LEU A 2 -5.70 16.53 -10.07
CA LEU A 2 -5.98 17.02 -8.70
C LEU A 2 -4.85 17.86 -8.08
N ASN A 3 -3.60 17.38 -8.12
CA ASN A 3 -2.45 18.14 -7.62
C ASN A 3 -2.27 19.52 -8.29
N PHE A 4 -2.65 19.65 -9.56
CA PHE A 4 -2.59 20.93 -10.26
C PHE A 4 -3.65 21.91 -9.73
N LEU A 5 -4.90 21.44 -9.55
CA LEU A 5 -5.98 22.25 -8.98
C LEU A 5 -5.66 22.73 -7.57
N PHE A 6 -5.15 21.84 -6.70
CA PHE A 6 -4.78 22.19 -5.33
C PHE A 6 -3.64 23.21 -5.30
N LYS A 7 -2.59 23.03 -6.11
CA LYS A 7 -1.51 24.01 -6.24
C LYS A 7 -2.01 25.38 -6.69
N ARG A 8 -2.93 25.43 -7.66
CA ARG A 8 -3.49 26.69 -8.18
C ARG A 8 -4.28 27.46 -7.14
N ASN A 9 -4.90 26.75 -6.20
CA ASN A 9 -5.69 27.34 -5.11
C ASN A 9 -4.89 27.51 -3.81
N ASN A 10 -3.57 27.28 -3.84
CA ASN A 10 -2.69 27.32 -2.67
C ASN A 10 -3.13 26.37 -1.52
N ILE A 11 -3.75 25.24 -1.89
CA ILE A 11 -4.21 24.20 -0.97
C ILE A 11 -3.15 23.09 -0.89
N LYS A 12 -2.81 22.68 0.33
CA LYS A 12 -1.94 21.52 0.59
C LYS A 12 -2.79 20.27 0.78
N VAL A 13 -2.33 19.15 0.22
CA VAL A 13 -2.94 17.83 0.41
C VAL A 13 -1.89 16.90 1.02
N TYR A 14 -2.27 16.28 2.12
CA TYR A 14 -1.47 15.28 2.80
C TYR A 14 -2.14 13.92 2.69
N TYR A 15 -1.34 12.88 2.51
CA TYR A 15 -1.82 11.51 2.25
C TYR A 15 -0.97 10.47 2.98
N GLU A 16 -0.32 10.86 4.08
CA GLU A 16 0.51 9.96 4.91
C GLU A 16 -0.23 8.66 5.24
N ALA A 17 -1.44 8.78 5.80
CA ALA A 17 -2.25 7.64 6.21
C ALA A 17 -2.72 6.73 5.05
N SER A 18 -2.57 7.16 3.79
CA SER A 18 -2.92 6.32 2.64
C SER A 18 -1.93 5.18 2.42
N VAL A 19 -0.74 5.26 3.00
CA VAL A 19 0.31 4.25 2.85
C VAL A 19 0.88 3.89 4.22
N CYS A 20 1.02 2.59 4.50
CA CYS A 20 1.66 2.06 5.71
C CYS A 20 1.05 2.47 7.06
N GLY A 21 -0.14 3.09 7.09
CA GLY A 21 -0.90 3.37 8.31
C GLY A 21 -0.15 4.28 9.29
N VAL A 22 0.44 3.68 10.34
CA VAL A 22 1.13 4.40 11.42
C VAL A 22 2.58 4.74 11.05
N LEU A 23 3.16 4.07 10.05
CA LEU A 23 4.54 4.34 9.63
C LEU A 23 4.60 5.63 8.79
N PRO A 24 5.43 6.62 9.18
CA PRO A 24 5.47 7.93 8.51
C PRO A 24 6.32 7.91 7.22
N ILE A 25 5.99 7.02 6.27
CA ILE A 25 6.75 6.82 5.03
C ILE A 25 6.84 8.09 4.17
N ILE A 26 5.75 8.83 4.00
CA ILE A 26 5.75 10.02 3.12
C ILE A 26 6.59 11.13 3.75
N ASN A 27 6.42 11.36 5.05
CA ASN A 27 7.23 12.30 5.82
C ASN A 27 8.72 11.92 5.85
N LEU A 28 9.06 10.63 5.96
CA LEU A 28 10.45 10.16 5.88
C LEU A 28 11.06 10.50 4.52
N LEU A 29 10.33 10.22 3.43
CA LEU A 29 10.77 10.54 2.08
C LEU A 29 10.93 12.05 1.86
N ASP A 30 10.02 12.86 2.39
CA ASP A 30 10.03 14.32 2.20
C ASP A 30 11.08 15.07 3.02
N ASN A 31 11.34 14.64 4.26
CA ASN A 31 12.12 15.42 5.20
C ASN A 31 13.50 14.82 5.50
N PHE A 32 13.66 13.51 5.35
CA PHE A 32 14.90 12.81 5.71
C PHE A 32 15.64 12.28 4.48
N TYR A 33 14.91 11.75 3.49
CA TYR A 33 15.52 11.12 2.30
C TYR A 33 15.41 11.97 1.02
N PHE A 34 15.02 13.25 1.11
CA PHE A 34 14.75 14.09 -0.06
C PHE A 34 15.96 14.36 -0.97
N LYS A 35 17.19 14.11 -0.48
CA LYS A 35 18.44 14.20 -1.26
C LYS A 35 19.04 12.84 -1.58
N ASP A 36 18.51 11.76 -1.01
CA ASP A 36 19.09 10.44 -1.15
C ASP A 36 18.58 9.76 -2.42
N LYS A 37 19.47 8.98 -3.05
CA LYS A 37 19.09 8.13 -4.18
C LYS A 37 18.65 6.77 -3.67
N ILE A 38 17.34 6.54 -3.69
CA ILE A 38 16.75 5.25 -3.30
C ILE A 38 16.77 4.31 -4.51
N PHE A 39 17.53 3.22 -4.40
CA PHE A 39 17.63 2.21 -5.48
C PHE A 39 16.55 1.14 -5.38
N TYR A 40 16.20 0.74 -4.16
CA TYR A 40 15.25 -0.33 -3.92
C TYR A 40 14.35 0.00 -2.73
N PHE A 41 13.09 -0.43 -2.82
CA PHE A 41 12.14 -0.40 -1.73
C PHE A 41 11.46 -1.76 -1.65
N PHE A 42 11.55 -2.41 -0.49
CA PHE A 42 10.87 -3.66 -0.20
C PHE A 42 10.05 -3.49 1.07
N GLY A 43 8.83 -4.01 1.08
CA GLY A 43 7.97 -3.90 2.24
C GLY A 43 6.71 -4.75 2.14
N VAL A 44 6.18 -5.08 3.31
CA VAL A 44 4.86 -5.70 3.45
C VAL A 44 3.85 -4.57 3.63
N LEU A 45 3.02 -4.32 2.62
CA LEU A 45 2.12 -3.16 2.58
C LEU A 45 0.66 -3.48 2.90
N ASN A 46 0.31 -4.78 2.99
CA ASN A 46 -1.04 -5.25 3.27
C ASN A 46 -1.05 -6.26 4.44
N GLY A 47 -1.68 -5.85 5.54
CA GLY A 47 -1.73 -6.64 6.78
C GLY A 47 -2.56 -7.92 6.66
N THR A 48 -3.64 -7.89 5.89
CA THR A 48 -4.53 -9.05 5.67
C THR A 48 -3.80 -10.17 4.93
N CYS A 49 -3.15 -9.86 3.81
CA CYS A 49 -2.31 -10.80 3.07
C CYS A 49 -1.18 -11.34 3.95
N ASN A 50 -0.50 -10.47 4.69
CA ASN A 50 0.58 -10.88 5.58
C ASN A 50 0.10 -11.88 6.65
N TYR A 51 -1.06 -11.62 7.25
CA TYR A 51 -1.66 -12.51 8.24
C TYR A 51 -1.99 -13.88 7.63
N ILE A 52 -2.57 -13.91 6.44
CA ILE A 52 -2.93 -15.15 5.76
C ILE A 52 -1.68 -15.95 5.43
N LEU A 53 -0.69 -15.35 4.75
CA LEU A 53 0.55 -16.02 4.37
C LEU A 53 1.33 -16.53 5.60
N SER A 54 1.36 -15.75 6.69
CA SER A 54 2.02 -16.14 7.94
C SER A 54 1.39 -17.37 8.60
N ASN A 55 0.13 -17.70 8.27
CA ASN A 55 -0.62 -18.79 8.90
C ASN A 55 -1.05 -19.89 7.93
N ILE A 56 -0.69 -19.80 6.64
CA ILE A 56 -1.19 -20.70 5.59
C ILE A 56 -0.82 -22.17 5.80
N LYS A 57 0.29 -22.45 6.50
CA LYS A 57 0.70 -23.82 6.86
C LYS A 57 -0.10 -24.43 8.02
N LYS A 58 -0.80 -23.61 8.81
CA LYS A 58 -1.48 -24.04 10.04
C LYS A 58 -2.96 -24.32 9.83
N LEU A 59 -3.58 -23.59 8.90
CA LEU A 59 -5.03 -23.60 8.68
C LEU A 59 -5.33 -23.50 7.18
N ASN A 60 -6.44 -24.08 6.76
CA ASN A 60 -6.97 -23.87 5.41
C ASN A 60 -7.26 -22.38 5.19
N PHE A 61 -6.93 -21.89 4.00
CA PHE A 61 -7.20 -20.54 3.50
C PHE A 61 -8.61 -20.01 3.85
N LEU A 62 -9.67 -20.79 3.60
CA LEU A 62 -11.05 -20.35 3.91
C LEU A 62 -11.26 -20.08 5.41
N LYS A 63 -10.62 -20.89 6.28
CA LYS A 63 -10.66 -20.64 7.73
C LYS A 63 -9.86 -19.39 8.09
N LEU A 64 -8.73 -19.15 7.43
CA LEU A 64 -7.90 -17.96 7.67
C LEU A 64 -8.62 -16.66 7.32
N ILE A 65 -9.29 -16.60 6.17
CA ILE A 65 -10.13 -15.44 5.80
C ILE A 65 -11.24 -15.22 6.83
N ASN A 66 -11.96 -16.28 7.19
CA ASN A 66 -13.06 -16.13 8.16
C ASN A 66 -12.54 -15.64 9.52
N LEU A 67 -11.35 -16.06 9.93
CA LEU A 67 -10.70 -15.57 11.14
C LEU A 67 -10.22 -14.13 11.00
N SER A 68 -9.64 -13.73 9.87
CA SER A 68 -9.19 -12.34 9.66
C SER A 68 -10.37 -11.37 9.66
N ILE A 69 -11.52 -11.75 9.10
CA ILE A 69 -12.76 -10.96 9.16
C ILE A 69 -13.25 -10.85 10.61
N LYS A 70 -13.31 -11.97 11.35
CA LYS A 70 -13.73 -11.97 12.76
C LYS A 70 -12.83 -11.12 13.66
N LYS A 71 -11.54 -11.06 13.35
CA LYS A 71 -10.56 -10.21 14.06
C LYS A 71 -10.61 -8.73 13.63
N GLY A 72 -11.45 -8.37 12.66
CA GLY A 72 -11.50 -7.02 12.10
C GLY A 72 -10.26 -6.64 11.29
N MET A 73 -9.45 -7.62 10.87
CA MET A 73 -8.26 -7.39 10.03
C MET A 73 -8.66 -7.24 8.56
N ALA A 74 -9.57 -8.10 8.09
CA ALA A 74 -10.11 -8.04 6.74
C ALA A 74 -11.55 -7.51 6.76
N GLU A 75 -11.93 -6.75 5.74
CA GLU A 75 -13.33 -6.36 5.53
C GLU A 75 -14.16 -7.55 5.02
N LYS A 76 -15.50 -7.42 5.05
CA LYS A 76 -16.40 -8.42 4.44
C LYS A 76 -16.09 -8.62 2.95
N ASN A 77 -15.76 -7.54 2.24
CA ASN A 77 -15.26 -7.59 0.88
C ASN A 77 -13.72 -7.51 0.91
N TYR A 78 -13.08 -8.67 1.02
CA TYR A 78 -11.62 -8.81 1.13
C TYR A 78 -10.89 -8.82 -0.23
N SER A 79 -11.61 -8.57 -1.34
CA SER A 79 -11.06 -8.70 -2.70
C SER A 79 -9.84 -7.82 -2.91
N ASN A 80 -9.87 -6.56 -2.45
CA ASN A 80 -8.77 -5.62 -2.64
C ASN A 80 -7.49 -6.05 -1.89
N ASP A 81 -7.65 -6.68 -0.73
CA ASP A 81 -6.53 -7.22 0.04
C ASP A 81 -5.91 -8.39 -0.69
N ILE A 82 -6.73 -9.40 -0.96
CA ILE A 82 -6.34 -10.71 -1.47
C ILE A 82 -5.78 -10.64 -2.89
N PHE A 83 -6.40 -9.87 -3.77
CA PHE A 83 -5.93 -9.66 -5.13
C PHE A 83 -4.76 -8.66 -5.21
N GLY A 84 -4.32 -8.10 -4.08
CA GLY A 84 -3.16 -7.22 -3.98
C GLY A 84 -3.39 -5.80 -4.50
N ILE A 85 -4.64 -5.41 -4.79
CA ILE A 85 -5.02 -4.07 -5.28
C ILE A 85 -4.65 -2.98 -4.26
N ASP A 86 -4.85 -3.23 -2.96
CA ASP A 86 -4.44 -2.30 -1.91
C ASP A 86 -2.91 -2.08 -1.90
N THR A 87 -2.14 -3.17 -2.06
CA THR A 87 -0.67 -3.11 -2.18
C THR A 87 -0.26 -2.35 -3.44
N LEU A 88 -0.96 -2.56 -4.55
CA LEU A 88 -0.72 -1.87 -5.83
C LEU A 88 -0.81 -0.35 -5.69
N TYR A 89 -1.90 0.14 -5.08
CA TYR A 89 -2.10 1.57 -4.89
C TYR A 89 -1.05 2.17 -3.95
N LYS A 90 -0.77 1.53 -2.80
CA LYS A 90 0.28 1.98 -1.88
C LYS A 90 1.65 2.06 -2.55
N THR A 91 1.99 1.03 -3.33
CA THR A 91 3.23 0.97 -4.10
C THR A 91 3.30 2.10 -5.13
N SER A 92 2.21 2.38 -5.85
CA SER A 92 2.16 3.48 -6.82
C SER A 92 2.45 4.83 -6.17
N ILE A 93 1.92 5.07 -4.97
CA ILE A 93 2.16 6.30 -4.21
C ILE A 93 3.63 6.38 -3.77
N ILE A 94 4.17 5.32 -3.17
CA ILE A 94 5.56 5.27 -2.69
C ILE A 94 6.54 5.50 -3.84
N ILE A 95 6.41 4.75 -4.94
CA ILE A 95 7.36 4.84 -6.05
C ILE A 95 7.21 6.20 -6.77
N SER A 96 5.99 6.75 -6.88
CA SER A 96 5.80 8.11 -7.38
C SER A 96 6.52 9.14 -6.51
N LYS A 97 6.48 8.94 -5.18
CA LYS A 97 7.13 9.81 -4.22
C LYS A 97 8.65 9.74 -4.32
N ILE A 98 9.21 8.53 -4.37
CA ILE A 98 10.65 8.28 -4.52
C ILE A 98 11.19 8.94 -5.80
N ASN A 99 10.44 8.88 -6.90
CA ASN A 99 10.91 9.36 -8.20
C ASN A 99 10.52 10.81 -8.53
N ASN A 100 9.74 11.48 -7.68
CA ASN A 100 9.20 12.83 -7.93
C ASN A 100 8.41 12.99 -9.25
N TYR A 101 7.79 11.91 -9.75
CA TYR A 101 6.82 11.96 -10.85
C TYR A 101 5.72 10.91 -10.67
N ASN A 102 4.58 11.09 -11.35
CA ASN A 102 3.45 10.18 -11.20
C ASN A 102 3.71 8.85 -11.90
N ILE A 103 3.66 7.76 -11.14
CA ILE A 103 3.63 6.40 -11.63
C ILE A 103 2.20 5.91 -11.52
N PHE A 104 1.63 5.54 -12.66
CA PHE A 104 0.30 4.97 -12.69
C PHE A 104 0.33 3.50 -12.25
N TYR A 105 -0.67 3.11 -11.46
CA TYR A 105 -0.77 1.75 -10.91
C TYR A 105 -0.79 0.66 -11.98
N TYR A 106 -1.31 0.93 -13.19
CA TYR A 106 -1.34 -0.03 -14.29
C TYR A 106 0.04 -0.32 -14.90
N ASN A 107 1.06 0.47 -14.55
CA ASN A 107 2.46 0.20 -14.93
C ASN A 107 3.18 -0.70 -13.92
N ILE A 108 2.51 -1.14 -12.86
CA ILE A 108 3.08 -1.98 -11.81
C ILE A 108 2.58 -3.41 -12.02
N TYR A 109 3.52 -4.34 -12.12
CA TYR A 109 3.21 -5.76 -12.16
C TYR A 109 2.54 -6.18 -10.84
N LEU A 110 1.44 -6.92 -10.94
CA LEU A 110 0.66 -7.40 -9.81
C LEU A 110 0.50 -8.91 -9.89
N GLU A 111 0.84 -9.57 -8.80
CA GLU A 111 0.56 -10.98 -8.57
C GLU A 111 -0.12 -11.13 -7.21
N SER A 112 -1.19 -11.93 -7.19
CA SER A 112 -1.98 -12.12 -5.98
C SER A 112 -1.45 -13.27 -5.14
N ILE A 113 -1.91 -13.39 -3.90
CA ILE A 113 -1.59 -14.56 -3.06
C ILE A 113 -2.40 -15.80 -3.43
N PHE A 114 -3.33 -15.68 -4.39
CA PHE A 114 -4.01 -16.79 -5.03
C PHE A 114 -3.31 -17.16 -6.34
N PHE A 115 -2.98 -18.44 -6.46
CA PHE A 115 -2.54 -19.11 -7.68
C PHE A 115 -3.66 -20.02 -8.20
#